data_AF-A0A2E1X1A2-F1
#
_entry.id   AF-A0A2E1X1A2-F1
#
_cell.length_a   1.000
_cell.length_b   1.000
_cell.length_c   1.000
_cell.angle_alpha   90.00
_cell.angle_beta   90.00
_cell.angle_gamma   90.00
#
_symmetry.space_group_name_H-M   'P 1'
#
loop_
_entity.id
_entity.type
_entity.pdbx_description
1 polymer ?
#
loop_
_entity_poly.entity_id
_entity_poly.type
_entity_poly.pdbx_seq_one_letter_code
_entity_poly.pdbx_strand_id
1 'polypeptide(L)'
;MSLTLEDSAGATEVVGMYKRDSDTSKRPAATVYFSHNVSEEASNHAEASGVLELHRDFLQKKNQINSQEFAEICELIDDEGEPDGHDPLRASFWDVKDHYDRYLKREMWLGDQPEYEFRLEFPRRKEDWPGSMTLFANSGGGKTYFLVSMLVRYLKSVPDWQKRRIVYLSPEATIDKTLEPLRKKKWQLWYDQVDVSQDALKKSGLDVGAFYESHISNKLDDDDLIVCFDDYADAAPALVPMLTQKYNSMLRVARHRNCGIISLQHTYSGGKKTSQSLQSNSKIIFFPRSSHARCVRFLVDHLQLKIPEAKALVRRFGALDRHMVISMFSPVCVFNSKYLHLL
;
A
#
# COMPACT_ATOMS: atom_id res chain seq x y z
N MET A 1 -12.70 -7.63 -16.97
CA MET A 1 -11.73 -7.51 -15.86
C MET A 1 -12.46 -7.05 -14.63
N SER A 2 -12.21 -7.69 -13.49
CA SER A 2 -12.88 -7.37 -12.22
C SER A 2 -11.97 -7.70 -11.05
N LEU A 3 -12.16 -6.98 -9.94
CA LEU A 3 -11.81 -7.49 -8.61
C LEU A 3 -12.77 -8.62 -8.25
N THR A 4 -12.32 -9.64 -7.52
CA THR A 4 -13.16 -10.76 -7.03
C THR A 4 -12.55 -11.37 -5.78
N LEU A 5 -13.35 -12.09 -4.99
CA LEU A 5 -12.88 -12.90 -3.87
C LEU A 5 -12.59 -14.36 -4.28
N GLU A 6 -12.90 -14.73 -5.53
CA GLU A 6 -12.69 -16.07 -6.04
C GLU A 6 -11.30 -16.23 -6.66
N ASP A 7 -10.60 -17.28 -6.21
CA ASP A 7 -9.34 -17.70 -6.82
C ASP A 7 -9.64 -18.50 -8.10
N SER A 8 -9.29 -17.91 -9.24
CA SER A 8 -9.50 -18.51 -10.56
C SER A 8 -8.18 -18.63 -11.32
N ALA A 9 -8.14 -19.56 -12.27
CA ALA A 9 -6.93 -19.81 -13.06
C ALA A 9 -6.49 -18.53 -13.80
N GLY A 10 -5.29 -18.03 -13.48
CA GLY A 10 -4.73 -16.82 -14.06
C GLY A 10 -5.13 -15.52 -13.34
N ALA A 11 -5.87 -15.61 -12.23
CA ALA A 11 -6.12 -14.46 -11.37
C ALA A 11 -4.84 -14.02 -10.65
N THR A 12 -4.71 -12.71 -10.43
CA THR A 12 -3.58 -12.10 -9.72
C THR A 12 -4.01 -11.67 -8.33
N GLU A 13 -3.30 -12.10 -7.28
CA GLU A 13 -3.52 -11.62 -5.92
C GLU A 13 -3.30 -10.09 -5.84
N VAL A 14 -4.28 -9.37 -5.30
CA VAL A 14 -4.24 -7.91 -5.15
C VAL A 14 -3.88 -7.53 -3.72
N VAL A 15 -4.67 -7.99 -2.76
CA VAL A 15 -4.52 -7.68 -1.33
C VAL A 15 -5.27 -8.68 -0.45
N GLY A 16 -4.71 -9.00 0.72
CA GLY A 16 -5.39 -9.80 1.73
C GLY A 16 -6.29 -8.97 2.63
N MET A 17 -7.46 -9.52 2.97
CA MET A 17 -8.40 -8.98 3.95
C MET A 17 -8.23 -9.71 5.28
N TYR A 18 -8.03 -8.99 6.36
CA TYR A 18 -7.72 -9.54 7.69
C TYR A 18 -8.68 -9.00 8.74
N LYS A 19 -8.89 -9.77 9.81
CA LYS A 19 -9.62 -9.28 10.99
C LYS A 19 -8.77 -8.22 11.72
N ARG A 20 -9.36 -7.08 12.09
CA ARG A 20 -8.65 -5.95 12.73
C ARG A 20 -7.95 -6.34 14.02
N ASP A 21 -8.61 -7.15 14.85
CA ASP A 21 -8.04 -7.61 16.13
C ASP A 21 -6.92 -8.65 15.96
N SER A 22 -6.65 -9.11 14.74
CA SER A 22 -5.52 -9.99 14.48
C SER A 22 -4.21 -9.20 14.47
N ASP A 23 -3.46 -9.37 15.55
CA ASP A 23 -2.11 -8.84 15.73
C ASP A 23 -1.04 -9.59 14.89
N THR A 24 -1.48 -10.56 14.07
CA THR A 24 -0.61 -11.45 13.29
C THR A 24 -1.08 -11.56 11.83
N SER A 25 -0.14 -11.69 10.90
CA SER A 25 -0.42 -11.83 9.46
C SER A 25 -0.68 -13.29 9.04
N LYS A 26 -1.14 -14.16 9.95
CA LYS A 26 -1.15 -15.63 9.73
C LYS A 26 -1.85 -16.04 8.43
N ARG A 27 -3.14 -15.74 8.30
CA ARG A 27 -3.88 -15.95 7.06
C ARG A 27 -4.92 -14.84 6.93
N PRO A 28 -5.13 -14.31 5.72
CA PRO A 28 -6.26 -13.45 5.48
C PRO A 28 -7.57 -14.24 5.68
N ALA A 29 -8.64 -13.54 6.07
CA ALA A 29 -9.99 -14.07 6.07
C ALA A 29 -10.48 -14.31 4.63
N ALA A 30 -10.10 -13.42 3.71
CA ALA A 30 -10.27 -13.59 2.27
C ALA A 30 -9.15 -12.86 1.53
N THR A 31 -8.84 -13.27 0.30
CA THR A 31 -7.90 -12.56 -0.57
C THR A 31 -8.67 -11.96 -1.72
N VAL A 32 -8.38 -10.70 -2.06
CA VAL A 32 -8.92 -10.08 -3.26
C VAL A 32 -8.00 -10.42 -4.42
N TYR A 33 -8.60 -10.92 -5.48
CA TYR A 33 -7.94 -11.23 -6.75
C TYR A 33 -8.41 -10.28 -7.85
N PHE A 34 -7.59 -10.17 -8.88
CA PHE A 34 -7.93 -9.51 -10.13
C PHE A 34 -7.93 -10.53 -11.25
N SER A 35 -9.05 -10.62 -11.96
CA SER A 35 -9.20 -11.52 -13.10
C SER A 35 -9.59 -10.74 -14.35
N HIS A 36 -8.99 -11.10 -15.48
CA HIS A 36 -9.40 -10.60 -16.80
C HIS A 36 -10.69 -11.27 -17.28
N ASN A 37 -10.88 -12.55 -16.91
CA ASN A 37 -11.93 -13.45 -17.38
C ASN A 37 -12.78 -13.85 -16.18
N VAL A 38 -13.80 -13.05 -15.89
CA VAL A 38 -14.82 -13.41 -14.91
C VAL A 38 -16.00 -13.95 -15.70
N SER A 39 -16.31 -15.24 -15.53
CA SER A 39 -17.55 -15.83 -16.04
C SER A 39 -18.73 -15.18 -15.33
N GLU A 40 -19.90 -15.14 -15.97
CA GLU A 40 -21.11 -14.58 -15.35
C GLU A 40 -21.41 -15.23 -13.99
N GLU A 41 -21.19 -16.54 -13.86
CA GLU A 41 -21.34 -17.29 -12.60
C GLU A 41 -20.31 -16.95 -11.51
N ALA A 42 -19.16 -16.36 -11.87
CA ALA A 42 -18.10 -15.93 -10.95
C ALA A 42 -18.10 -14.41 -10.72
N SER A 43 -19.16 -13.74 -11.18
CA SER A 43 -19.33 -12.30 -11.01
C SER A 43 -19.48 -11.96 -9.53
N ASN A 44 -19.05 -10.77 -9.14
CA ASN A 44 -19.38 -10.29 -7.80
C ASN A 44 -20.89 -10.05 -7.73
N HIS A 45 -21.52 -10.50 -6.65
CA HIS A 45 -22.89 -10.18 -6.31
C HIS A 45 -22.90 -9.53 -4.93
N ALA A 46 -23.53 -8.36 -4.82
CA ALA A 46 -23.69 -7.61 -3.58
C ALA A 46 -24.87 -6.65 -3.70
N GLU A 47 -25.54 -6.38 -2.57
CA GLU A 47 -26.66 -5.44 -2.51
C GLU A 47 -26.25 -4.04 -3.01
N ALA A 48 -27.08 -3.44 -3.84
CA ALA A 48 -26.83 -2.14 -4.47
C ALA A 48 -26.61 -1.05 -3.42
N SER A 49 -27.37 -1.09 -2.33
CA SER A 49 -27.23 -0.14 -1.22
C SER A 49 -25.81 -0.13 -0.65
N GLY A 50 -25.21 -1.30 -0.40
CA GLY A 50 -23.86 -1.42 0.13
C GLY A 50 -22.77 -1.01 -0.87
N VAL A 51 -22.91 -1.42 -2.14
CA VAL A 51 -21.94 -1.09 -3.21
C VAL A 51 -21.90 0.43 -3.47
N LEU A 52 -23.07 1.09 -3.41
CA LEU A 52 -23.21 2.50 -3.75
C LEU A 52 -23.02 3.44 -2.55
N GLU A 53 -23.02 2.94 -1.32
CA GLU A 53 -23.02 3.75 -0.09
C GLU A 53 -21.88 4.78 -0.05
N LEU A 54 -20.66 4.38 -0.43
CA LEU A 54 -19.49 5.27 -0.46
C LEU A 54 -19.65 6.47 -1.42
N HIS A 55 -20.53 6.34 -2.41
CA HIS A 55 -20.82 7.35 -3.43
C HIS A 55 -22.23 7.92 -3.33
N ARG A 56 -23.01 7.55 -2.31
CA ARG A 56 -24.41 7.92 -2.14
C ARG A 56 -24.66 9.41 -2.32
N ASP A 57 -23.94 10.24 -1.56
CA ASP A 57 -24.09 11.71 -1.61
C ASP A 57 -23.83 12.28 -3.00
N PHE A 58 -22.85 11.71 -3.71
CA PHE A 58 -22.53 12.12 -5.07
C PHE A 58 -23.65 11.73 -6.05
N LEU A 59 -24.15 10.50 -5.94
CA LEU A 59 -25.20 9.97 -6.82
C LEU A 59 -26.53 10.68 -6.62
N GLN A 60 -26.92 10.92 -5.36
CA GLN A 60 -28.11 11.70 -5.00
C GLN A 60 -28.04 13.11 -5.57
N LYS A 61 -26.90 13.80 -5.36
CA LYS A 61 -26.72 15.17 -5.86
C LYS A 61 -26.67 15.24 -7.38
N LYS A 62 -26.03 14.27 -8.04
CA LYS A 62 -25.92 14.21 -9.50
C LYS A 62 -27.30 14.01 -10.15
N ASN A 63 -28.08 13.08 -9.60
CA ASN A 63 -29.38 12.70 -10.16
C ASN A 63 -30.55 13.53 -9.59
N GLN A 64 -30.27 14.43 -8.64
CA GLN A 64 -31.28 15.28 -7.98
C GLN A 64 -32.39 14.46 -7.28
N ILE A 65 -32.00 13.33 -6.70
CA ILE A 65 -32.90 12.41 -6.00
C ILE A 65 -32.66 12.45 -4.49
N ASN A 66 -33.70 12.18 -3.72
CA ASN A 66 -33.66 12.10 -2.27
C ASN A 66 -33.29 10.68 -1.78
N SER A 67 -33.21 10.50 -0.45
CA SER A 67 -32.84 9.21 0.15
C SER A 67 -33.83 8.08 -0.03
N GLN A 68 -35.12 8.38 -0.16
CA GLN A 68 -36.16 7.40 -0.41
C GLN A 68 -36.12 6.92 -1.87
N GLU A 69 -36.06 7.86 -2.82
CA GLU A 69 -35.93 7.56 -4.25
C GLU A 69 -34.65 6.79 -4.56
N PHE A 70 -33.55 7.12 -3.88
CA PHE A 70 -32.30 6.35 -4.01
C PHE A 70 -32.43 4.92 -3.49
N ALA A 71 -33.14 4.71 -2.38
CA ALA A 71 -33.39 3.37 -1.83
C ALA A 71 -34.28 2.55 -2.77
N GLU A 72 -35.33 3.15 -3.32
CA GLU A 72 -36.20 2.53 -4.33
C GLU A 72 -35.43 2.11 -5.58
N ILE A 73 -34.51 2.95 -6.06
CA ILE A 73 -33.62 2.57 -7.17
C ILE A 73 -32.71 1.40 -6.79
N CYS A 74 -32.20 1.35 -5.55
CA CYS A 74 -31.37 0.22 -5.09
C CYS A 74 -32.19 -1.08 -5.05
N GLU A 75 -33.41 -1.04 -4.51
CA GLU A 75 -34.33 -2.19 -4.48
C GLU A 75 -34.62 -2.70 -5.89
N LEU A 76 -34.91 -1.81 -6.85
CA LEU A 76 -35.12 -2.20 -8.25
C LEU A 76 -33.88 -2.83 -8.89
N ILE A 77 -32.67 -2.36 -8.57
CA ILE A 77 -31.43 -2.97 -9.06
C ILE A 77 -31.25 -4.38 -8.47
N ASP A 78 -31.50 -4.54 -7.17
CA ASP A 78 -31.35 -5.82 -6.47
C ASP A 78 -32.39 -6.86 -6.93
N ASP A 79 -33.60 -6.42 -7.27
CA ASP A 79 -34.69 -7.26 -7.79
C ASP A 79 -34.59 -7.54 -9.31
N GLU A 80 -33.52 -7.07 -9.98
CA GLU A 80 -33.38 -7.09 -11.44
C GLU A 80 -34.57 -6.48 -12.20
N GLY A 81 -35.25 -5.52 -11.56
CA GLY A 81 -36.40 -4.81 -12.10
C GLY A 81 -36.03 -3.58 -12.93
N GLU A 82 -37.03 -2.96 -13.56
CA GLU A 82 -36.88 -1.68 -14.27
C GLU A 82 -38.07 -0.76 -13.96
N PRO A 83 -37.85 0.57 -13.85
CA PRO A 83 -38.94 1.52 -13.75
C PRO A 83 -39.79 1.56 -15.03
N ASP A 84 -41.08 1.83 -14.87
CA ASP A 84 -42.02 2.02 -15.97
C ASP A 84 -41.57 3.11 -16.94
N GLY A 85 -42.05 3.07 -18.19
CA GLY A 85 -41.64 3.99 -19.25
C GLY A 85 -41.90 5.48 -18.96
N HIS A 86 -42.84 5.77 -18.06
CA HIS A 86 -43.21 7.13 -17.63
C HIS A 86 -42.75 7.46 -16.21
N ASP A 87 -41.99 6.57 -15.57
CA ASP A 87 -41.51 6.78 -14.22
C ASP A 87 -40.51 7.96 -14.16
N PRO A 88 -40.73 8.96 -13.28
CA PRO A 88 -39.79 10.06 -13.07
C PRO A 88 -38.36 9.62 -12.74
N LEU A 89 -38.19 8.46 -12.10
CA LEU A 89 -36.89 7.92 -11.68
C LEU A 89 -36.17 7.16 -12.79
N ARG A 90 -36.79 6.91 -13.96
CA ARG A 90 -36.21 6.10 -15.04
C ARG A 90 -34.81 6.56 -15.45
N ALA A 91 -34.60 7.87 -15.63
CA ALA A 91 -33.29 8.40 -16.01
C ALA A 91 -32.24 8.20 -14.91
N SER A 92 -32.63 8.46 -13.65
CA SER A 92 -31.77 8.29 -12.48
C SER A 92 -31.42 6.82 -12.24
N PHE A 93 -32.37 5.90 -12.46
CA PHE A 93 -32.18 4.46 -12.36
C PHE A 93 -31.06 3.99 -13.29
N TRP A 94 -31.10 4.33 -14.58
CA TRP A 94 -30.08 3.90 -15.54
C TRP A 94 -28.70 4.48 -15.22
N ASP A 95 -28.62 5.73 -14.75
CA ASP A 95 -27.34 6.31 -14.30
C ASP A 95 -26.78 5.58 -13.08
N VAL A 96 -27.61 5.36 -12.05
CA VAL A 96 -27.21 4.67 -10.82
C VAL A 96 -26.84 3.22 -11.09
N LYS A 97 -27.58 2.52 -11.97
CA LYS A 97 -27.26 1.15 -12.39
C LYS A 97 -25.91 1.06 -13.09
N ASP A 98 -25.58 2.00 -14.00
CA ASP A 98 -24.26 2.04 -14.64
C ASP A 98 -23.13 2.29 -13.62
N HIS A 99 -23.38 3.06 -12.56
CA HIS A 99 -22.44 3.20 -11.44
C HIS A 99 -22.30 1.92 -10.63
N TYR A 100 -23.40 1.26 -10.29
CA TYR A 100 -23.40 -0.02 -9.58
C TYR A 100 -22.57 -1.06 -10.34
N ASP A 101 -22.89 -1.30 -11.61
CA ASP A 101 -22.22 -2.29 -12.47
C ASP A 101 -20.70 -2.02 -12.57
N ARG A 102 -20.30 -0.74 -12.54
CA ARG A 102 -18.89 -0.34 -12.61
C ARG A 102 -18.17 -0.49 -11.27
N TYR A 103 -18.78 -0.04 -10.18
CA TYR A 103 -18.18 -0.11 -8.85
C TYR A 103 -18.05 -1.55 -8.38
N LEU A 104 -19.06 -2.38 -8.64
CA LEU A 104 -19.03 -3.81 -8.34
C LEU A 104 -17.83 -4.53 -8.97
N LYS A 105 -17.34 -4.05 -10.12
CA LYS A 105 -16.18 -4.61 -10.83
C LYS A 105 -14.84 -4.02 -10.41
N ARG A 106 -14.81 -2.75 -9.99
CA ARG A 106 -13.57 -1.96 -9.85
C ARG A 106 -13.25 -1.57 -8.43
N GLU A 107 -14.19 -1.68 -7.51
CA GLU A 107 -14.06 -1.17 -6.15
C GLU A 107 -14.46 -2.22 -5.12
N MET A 108 -13.81 -2.18 -3.96
CA MET A 108 -14.25 -2.91 -2.77
C MET A 108 -14.15 -1.99 -1.57
N TRP A 109 -15.25 -1.85 -0.83
CA TRP A 109 -15.35 -1.03 0.37
C TRP A 109 -15.73 -1.90 1.56
N LEU A 110 -15.03 -1.72 2.67
CA LEU A 110 -15.20 -2.45 3.94
C LEU A 110 -15.60 -1.50 5.07
N GLY A 111 -16.19 -0.33 4.74
CA GLY A 111 -16.52 0.67 5.77
C GLY A 111 -17.70 0.26 6.66
N ASP A 112 -18.57 -0.58 6.12
CA ASP A 112 -19.70 -1.26 6.75
C ASP A 112 -19.33 -2.57 7.46
N GLN A 113 -18.12 -3.11 7.21
CA GLN A 113 -17.57 -4.31 7.85
C GLN A 113 -16.39 -3.94 8.79
N PRO A 114 -16.67 -3.37 9.99
CA PRO A 114 -15.65 -2.80 10.86
C PRO A 114 -14.64 -3.83 11.41
N GLU A 115 -14.97 -5.12 11.38
CA GLU A 115 -14.11 -6.20 11.84
C GLU A 115 -13.00 -6.55 10.83
N TYR A 116 -13.14 -6.15 9.57
CA TYR A 116 -12.16 -6.43 8.52
C TYR A 116 -11.36 -5.19 8.09
N GLU A 117 -10.17 -5.46 7.55
CA GLU A 117 -9.37 -4.47 6.85
C GLU A 117 -8.48 -5.10 5.78
N PHE A 118 -8.22 -4.36 4.70
CA PHE A 118 -7.16 -4.70 3.77
C PHE A 118 -5.79 -4.41 4.39
N ARG A 119 -4.85 -5.34 4.25
CA ARG A 119 -3.47 -5.14 4.75
C ARG A 119 -2.45 -5.42 3.67
N LEU A 120 -1.51 -4.49 3.53
CA LEU A 120 -0.22 -4.79 2.90
C LEU A 120 0.61 -5.59 3.92
N GLU A 121 1.06 -6.77 3.52
CA GLU A 121 1.84 -7.69 4.35
C GLU A 121 3.03 -8.24 3.56
N PHE A 122 4.11 -8.57 4.27
CA PHE A 122 5.23 -9.31 3.68
C PHE A 122 4.85 -10.77 3.46
N PRO A 123 5.35 -11.42 2.40
CA PRO A 123 5.10 -12.83 2.18
C PRO A 123 5.67 -13.66 3.32
N ARG A 124 4.92 -14.69 3.71
CA ARG A 124 5.31 -15.59 4.82
C ARG A 124 6.27 -16.68 4.37
N ARG A 125 6.21 -17.07 3.10
CA ARG A 125 7.10 -18.04 2.50
C ARG A 125 8.38 -17.34 2.09
N LYS A 126 9.52 -17.93 2.48
CA LYS A 126 10.85 -17.42 2.20
C LYS A 126 11.17 -17.52 0.71
N GLU A 127 10.42 -18.26 -0.08
CA GLU A 127 10.61 -18.38 -1.52
C GLU A 127 9.91 -17.23 -2.27
N ASP A 128 8.89 -16.61 -1.66
CA ASP A 128 8.11 -15.53 -2.27
C ASP A 128 8.83 -14.18 -2.12
N TRP A 129 8.95 -13.46 -3.23
CA TRP A 129 9.63 -12.18 -3.26
C TRP A 129 8.87 -11.10 -2.45
N PRO A 130 9.52 -10.42 -1.48
CA PRO A 130 8.83 -9.41 -0.65
C PRO A 130 8.41 -8.14 -1.37
N GLY A 131 8.91 -7.91 -2.60
CA GLY A 131 8.62 -6.71 -3.37
C GLY A 131 9.51 -5.52 -3.00
N SER A 132 9.30 -4.41 -3.71
CA SER A 132 10.01 -3.14 -3.52
C SER A 132 8.99 -2.04 -3.24
N MET A 133 9.25 -1.21 -2.24
CA MET A 133 8.31 -0.13 -1.91
C MET A 133 8.98 1.15 -1.43
N THR A 134 8.30 2.27 -1.66
CA THR A 134 8.71 3.56 -1.07
C THR A 134 7.56 4.25 -0.38
N LEU A 135 7.81 4.72 0.84
CA LEU A 135 6.88 5.44 1.68
C LEU A 135 7.23 6.92 1.64
N PHE A 136 6.30 7.76 1.17
CA PHE A 136 6.45 9.20 1.12
C PHE A 136 5.60 9.89 2.19
N ALA A 137 6.26 10.51 3.15
CA ALA A 137 5.59 11.34 4.15
C ALA A 137 6.54 12.41 4.71
N ASN A 138 5.98 13.57 5.08
CA ASN A 138 6.71 14.53 5.91
C ASN A 138 7.08 13.90 7.27
N SER A 139 8.02 14.52 7.98
CA SER A 139 8.30 14.15 9.38
C SER A 139 7.00 14.16 10.20
N GLY A 140 6.81 13.14 11.05
CA GLY A 140 5.58 12.90 11.80
C GLY A 140 4.38 12.38 10.98
N GLY A 141 4.52 12.15 9.67
CA GLY A 141 3.42 11.70 8.79
C GLY A 141 3.00 10.23 8.97
N GLY A 142 3.75 9.44 9.74
CA GLY A 142 3.41 8.05 10.07
C GLY A 142 4.11 6.97 9.24
N LYS A 143 5.05 7.32 8.35
CA LYS A 143 5.80 6.38 7.50
C LYS A 143 6.52 5.28 8.31
N THR A 144 7.26 5.67 9.34
CA THR A 144 8.03 4.73 10.18
C THR A 144 7.09 3.83 10.98
N TYR A 145 6.04 4.41 11.59
CA TYR A 145 5.04 3.63 12.32
C TYR A 145 4.35 2.59 11.44
N PHE A 146 3.96 2.96 10.21
CA PHE A 146 3.33 2.04 9.26
C PHE A 146 4.25 0.85 8.95
N LEU A 147 5.50 1.14 8.57
CA LEU A 147 6.48 0.10 8.21
C LEU A 147 6.85 -0.78 9.40
N VAL A 148 7.14 -0.19 10.57
CA VAL A 148 7.47 -0.94 11.78
C VAL A 148 6.31 -1.85 12.19
N SER A 149 5.07 -1.35 12.13
CA SER A 149 3.89 -2.17 12.42
C SER A 149 3.81 -3.39 11.51
N MET A 150 4.07 -3.21 10.21
CA MET A 150 4.10 -4.29 9.22
C MET A 150 5.21 -5.30 9.50
N LEU A 151 6.44 -4.83 9.78
CA LEU A 151 7.59 -5.68 10.13
C LEU A 151 7.34 -6.48 11.41
N VAL A 152 6.74 -5.87 12.43
CA VAL A 152 6.41 -6.56 13.70
C VAL A 152 5.35 -7.63 13.47
N ARG A 153 4.31 -7.37 12.67
CA ARG A 153 3.29 -8.39 12.34
C ARG A 153 3.88 -9.56 11.55
N TYR A 154 4.80 -9.27 10.63
CA TYR A 154 5.59 -10.30 9.93
C TYR A 154 6.39 -11.16 10.91
N LEU A 155 7.21 -10.55 11.77
CA LEU A 155 8.03 -11.28 12.76
C LEU A 155 7.18 -12.10 13.74
N LYS A 156 5.99 -11.61 14.13
CA LYS A 156 5.05 -12.34 14.98
C LYS A 156 4.41 -13.55 14.28
N SER A 157 4.25 -13.52 12.96
CA SER A 157 3.41 -14.48 12.22
C SER A 157 4.20 -15.54 11.42
N VAL A 158 5.47 -15.29 11.13
CA VAL A 158 6.31 -16.19 10.34
C VAL A 158 7.14 -17.10 11.25
N PRO A 159 7.16 -18.43 11.01
CA PRO A 159 8.03 -19.33 11.75
C PRO A 159 9.51 -18.99 11.55
N ASP A 160 10.35 -19.23 12.57
CA ASP A 160 11.76 -18.81 12.55
C ASP A 160 12.54 -19.27 11.31
N TRP A 161 12.34 -20.50 10.85
CA TRP A 161 13.03 -21.03 9.65
C TRP A 161 12.59 -20.39 8.32
N GLN A 162 11.48 -19.65 8.31
CA GLN A 162 10.95 -18.91 7.16
C GLN A 162 11.20 -17.40 7.28
N LYS A 163 11.70 -16.93 8.43
CA LYS A 163 11.94 -15.51 8.65
C LYS A 163 13.14 -15.03 7.82
N ARG A 164 12.98 -13.81 7.31
CA ARG A 164 14.03 -13.02 6.66
C ARG A 164 14.71 -12.15 7.70
N ARG A 165 16.03 -11.96 7.55
CA ARG A 165 16.75 -10.95 8.33
C ARG A 165 16.36 -9.56 7.81
N ILE A 166 16.03 -8.67 8.73
CA ILE A 166 15.65 -7.29 8.48
C ILE A 166 16.86 -6.41 8.78
N VAL A 167 17.37 -5.70 7.77
CA VAL A 167 18.44 -4.72 7.94
C VAL A 167 17.85 -3.33 7.82
N TYR A 168 17.92 -2.54 8.89
CA TYR A 168 17.29 -1.23 8.97
C TYR A 168 18.35 -0.13 9.12
N LEU A 169 18.57 0.60 8.03
CA LEU A 169 19.52 1.71 7.96
C LEU A 169 18.78 3.03 8.22
N SER A 170 19.22 3.77 9.23
CA SER A 170 18.62 5.07 9.56
C SER A 170 19.65 6.01 10.20
N PRO A 171 19.64 7.32 9.89
CA PRO A 171 20.40 8.31 10.65
C PRO A 171 19.84 8.52 12.06
N GLU A 172 18.60 8.10 12.31
CA GLU A 172 17.93 8.22 13.61
C GLU A 172 17.76 6.86 14.29
N ALA A 173 18.52 5.85 13.86
CA ALA A 173 18.33 4.47 14.28
C ALA A 173 18.32 4.34 15.80
N THR A 174 19.23 5.00 16.52
CA THR A 174 19.31 4.88 17.98
C THR A 174 18.28 5.73 18.73
N ILE A 175 17.81 6.83 18.14
CA ILE A 175 16.96 7.84 18.81
C ILE A 175 15.47 7.70 18.51
N ASP A 176 15.09 7.15 17.35
CA ASP A 176 13.68 7.05 16.95
C ASP A 176 12.96 5.94 17.75
N LYS A 177 12.11 6.37 18.67
CA LYS A 177 11.31 5.50 19.54
C LYS A 177 10.33 4.63 18.76
N THR A 178 9.93 5.03 17.55
CA THR A 178 9.03 4.22 16.73
C THR A 178 9.66 2.88 16.31
N LEU A 179 11.00 2.76 16.36
CA LEU A 179 11.74 1.52 16.10
C LEU A 179 11.82 0.57 17.32
N GLU A 180 11.49 1.02 18.54
CA GLU A 180 11.57 0.22 19.78
C GLU A 180 10.90 -1.16 19.68
N PRO A 181 9.73 -1.34 19.02
CA PRO A 181 9.11 -2.64 18.86
C PRO A 181 9.99 -3.69 18.16
N LEU A 182 10.89 -3.26 17.27
CA LEU A 182 11.84 -4.13 16.56
C LEU A 182 13.09 -4.43 17.39
N ARG A 183 13.50 -3.52 18.28
CA ARG A 183 14.68 -3.67 19.15
C ARG A 183 14.48 -4.66 20.32
N LYS A 184 13.31 -5.27 20.44
CA LYS A 184 13.03 -6.26 21.50
C LYS A 184 13.98 -7.45 21.36
N LYS A 185 14.54 -7.91 22.50
CA LYS A 185 15.52 -9.02 22.56
C LYS A 185 15.12 -10.26 21.77
N LYS A 186 13.82 -10.61 21.75
CA LYS A 186 13.31 -11.77 20.98
C LYS A 186 13.52 -11.67 19.46
N TRP A 187 13.74 -10.47 18.92
CA TRP A 187 13.96 -10.23 17.50
C TRP A 187 15.43 -10.04 17.15
N GLN A 188 16.35 -10.13 18.11
CA GLN A 188 17.78 -9.83 17.92
C GLN A 188 18.46 -10.65 16.82
N LEU A 189 17.94 -11.85 16.50
CA LEU A 189 18.46 -12.70 15.42
C LEU A 189 17.96 -12.29 14.02
N TRP A 190 16.84 -11.57 13.97
CA TRP A 190 16.12 -11.24 12.75
C TRP A 190 16.12 -9.76 12.42
N TYR A 191 16.62 -8.90 13.32
CA TYR A 191 16.61 -7.46 13.16
C TYR A 191 17.99 -6.87 13.46
N ASP A 192 18.60 -6.34 12.40
CA ASP A 192 19.84 -5.58 12.45
C ASP A 192 19.56 -4.10 12.28
N GLN A 193 19.83 -3.34 13.32
CA GLN A 193 19.82 -1.88 13.25
C GLN A 193 21.19 -1.37 12.81
N VAL A 194 21.22 -0.43 11.86
CA VAL A 194 22.43 0.23 11.37
C VAL A 194 22.27 1.73 11.47
N ASP A 195 23.02 2.34 12.39
CA ASP A 195 23.07 3.80 12.56
C ASP A 195 24.03 4.40 11.52
N VAL A 196 23.49 5.20 10.60
CA VAL A 196 24.25 5.86 9.52
C VAL A 196 24.43 7.36 9.77
N SER A 197 24.22 7.82 11.01
CA SER A 197 24.41 9.22 11.39
C SER A 197 25.87 9.66 11.33
N GLN A 198 26.09 10.97 11.24
CA GLN A 198 27.43 11.55 11.36
C GLN A 198 28.11 11.19 12.68
N ASP A 199 27.34 11.10 13.77
CA ASP A 199 27.86 10.77 15.09
C ASP A 199 28.27 9.30 15.19
N ALA A 200 27.51 8.38 14.58
CA ALA A 200 27.91 6.97 14.51
C ALA A 200 29.22 6.79 13.74
N LEU A 201 29.36 7.47 12.59
CA LEU A 201 30.61 7.45 11.81
C LEU A 201 31.79 8.00 12.64
N LYS A 202 31.63 9.17 13.27
CA LYS A 202 32.68 9.76 14.12
C LYS A 202 33.07 8.86 15.30
N LYS A 203 32.08 8.29 15.99
CA LYS A 203 32.31 7.42 17.17
C LYS A 203 32.97 6.09 16.79
N SER A 204 32.77 5.60 15.57
CA SER A 204 33.41 4.37 15.09
C SER A 204 34.94 4.48 14.99
N GLY A 205 35.47 5.69 14.80
CA GLY A 205 36.90 5.93 14.54
C GLY A 205 37.39 5.41 13.19
N LEU A 206 36.51 4.88 12.34
CA LEU A 206 36.83 4.37 11.01
C LEU A 206 36.78 5.48 9.96
N ASP A 207 37.54 5.31 8.88
CA ASP A 207 37.29 6.09 7.67
C ASP A 207 35.95 5.66 7.03
N VAL A 208 35.45 6.50 6.11
CA VAL A 208 34.15 6.32 5.47
C VAL A 208 34.05 4.99 4.72
N GLY A 209 35.11 4.58 4.02
CA GLY A 209 35.13 3.35 3.25
C GLY A 209 35.12 2.12 4.15
N ALA A 210 35.98 2.12 5.18
CA ALA A 210 36.02 1.05 6.17
C ALA A 210 34.71 0.93 6.96
N PHE A 211 34.09 2.06 7.35
CA PHE A 211 32.78 2.07 8.00
C PHE A 211 31.71 1.47 7.09
N TYR A 212 31.65 1.94 5.84
CA TYR A 212 30.68 1.43 4.87
C TYR A 212 30.82 -0.07 4.65
N GLU A 213 32.04 -0.57 4.46
CA GLU A 213 32.22 -1.99 4.18
C GLU A 213 31.81 -2.87 5.38
N SER A 214 32.35 -2.53 6.56
CA SER A 214 32.16 -3.34 7.78
C SER A 214 30.75 -3.27 8.36
N HIS A 215 30.11 -2.09 8.36
CA HIS A 215 28.83 -1.87 9.04
C HIS A 215 27.62 -1.93 8.11
N ILE A 216 27.83 -1.74 6.80
CA ILE A 216 26.75 -1.64 5.82
C ILE A 216 26.88 -2.74 4.76
N SER A 217 27.94 -2.72 3.95
CA SER A 217 28.09 -3.59 2.78
C SER A 217 27.98 -5.07 3.15
N ASN A 218 28.74 -5.52 4.14
CA ASN A 218 28.74 -6.92 4.61
C ASN A 218 27.37 -7.38 5.11
N LYS A 219 26.58 -6.49 5.74
CA LYS A 219 25.24 -6.83 6.23
C LYS A 219 24.20 -6.92 5.10
N LEU A 220 24.49 -6.27 3.98
CA LEU A 220 23.63 -6.24 2.80
C LEU A 220 24.05 -7.26 1.73
N ASP A 221 25.13 -7.99 1.96
CA ASP A 221 25.62 -9.02 1.05
C ASP A 221 25.11 -10.41 1.44
N ASP A 222 23.78 -10.54 1.47
CA ASP A 222 23.08 -11.78 1.76
C ASP A 222 21.83 -11.86 0.88
N ASP A 223 21.33 -13.08 0.72
CA ASP A 223 20.06 -13.32 0.04
C ASP A 223 18.92 -13.28 1.05
N ASP A 224 17.69 -13.24 0.55
CA ASP A 224 16.50 -13.36 1.40
C ASP A 224 16.33 -12.26 2.47
N LEU A 225 16.80 -11.04 2.22
CA LEU A 225 16.73 -9.93 3.17
C LEU A 225 15.48 -9.06 3.02
N ILE A 226 15.10 -8.38 4.10
CA ILE A 226 14.27 -7.17 4.02
C ILE A 226 15.15 -5.99 4.40
N VAL A 227 15.36 -5.06 3.47
CA VAL A 227 16.28 -3.94 3.65
C VAL A 227 15.51 -2.63 3.65
N CYS A 228 15.62 -1.88 4.74
CA CYS A 228 14.97 -0.58 4.93
C CYS A 228 16.01 0.54 4.88
N PHE A 229 15.84 1.46 3.93
CA PHE A 229 16.59 2.70 3.81
C PHE A 229 15.72 3.86 4.30
N ASP A 230 15.87 4.21 5.57
CA ASP A 230 15.07 5.24 6.22
C ASP A 230 15.78 6.59 6.20
N ASP A 231 15.25 7.54 5.43
CA ASP A 231 15.78 8.90 5.26
C ASP A 231 17.31 8.94 5.08
N TYR A 232 17.87 7.98 4.34
CA TYR A 232 19.32 7.84 4.16
C TYR A 232 19.99 9.06 3.51
N ALA A 233 19.20 9.96 2.90
CA ALA A 233 19.68 11.23 2.39
C ALA A 233 20.19 12.17 3.52
N ASP A 234 19.73 11.95 4.76
CA ASP A 234 20.11 12.67 5.97
C ASP A 234 21.19 11.90 6.78
N ALA A 235 21.77 10.84 6.21
CA ALA A 235 22.94 10.15 6.75
C ALA A 235 24.18 11.05 6.76
N ALA A 236 25.28 10.55 7.37
CA ALA A 236 26.58 11.21 7.28
C ALA A 236 26.89 11.61 5.82
N PRO A 237 27.20 12.89 5.50
CA PRO A 237 27.30 13.36 4.12
C PRO A 237 28.25 12.54 3.24
N ALA A 238 29.32 12.01 3.83
CA ALA A 238 30.28 11.16 3.13
C ALA A 238 29.73 9.76 2.76
N LEU A 239 28.74 9.25 3.49
CA LEU A 239 28.09 7.95 3.22
C LEU A 239 26.97 8.05 2.17
N VAL A 240 26.33 9.21 2.03
CA VAL A 240 25.16 9.40 1.15
C VAL A 240 25.41 8.93 -0.30
N PRO A 241 26.55 9.23 -0.96
CA PRO A 241 26.81 8.73 -2.31
C PRO A 241 26.86 7.20 -2.39
N MET A 242 27.52 6.56 -1.43
CA MET A 242 27.66 5.10 -1.37
C MET A 242 26.31 4.42 -1.10
N LEU A 243 25.52 4.97 -0.17
CA LEU A 243 24.16 4.51 0.12
C LEU A 243 23.23 4.66 -1.09
N THR A 244 23.31 5.80 -1.79
CA THR A 244 22.52 6.04 -3.01
C THR A 244 22.87 5.03 -4.10
N GLN A 245 24.16 4.76 -4.31
CA GLN A 245 24.62 3.77 -5.29
C GLN A 245 24.15 2.36 -4.92
N LYS A 246 24.29 1.96 -3.65
CA LYS A 246 23.84 0.65 -3.16
C LYS A 246 22.33 0.50 -3.31
N TYR A 247 21.55 1.49 -2.89
CA TYR A 247 20.09 1.49 -3.01
C TYR A 247 19.64 1.30 -4.47
N ASN A 248 20.19 2.10 -5.40
CA ASN A 248 19.85 1.98 -6.83
C ASN A 248 20.27 0.65 -7.43
N SER A 249 21.42 0.10 -7.03
CA SER A 249 21.86 -1.23 -7.45
C SER A 249 20.88 -2.30 -6.94
N MET A 250 20.54 -2.26 -5.66
CA MET A 250 19.62 -3.21 -5.03
C MET A 250 18.23 -3.15 -5.67
N LEU A 251 17.68 -1.98 -6.00
CA LEU A 251 16.40 -1.90 -6.72
C LEU A 251 16.37 -2.70 -8.04
N ARG A 252 17.53 -2.91 -8.67
CA ARG A 252 17.65 -3.65 -9.94
C ARG A 252 17.93 -5.14 -9.73
N VAL A 253 18.76 -5.50 -8.74
CA VAL A 253 19.24 -6.88 -8.56
C VAL A 253 18.56 -7.64 -7.43
N ALA A 254 17.94 -6.95 -6.46
CA ALA A 254 17.40 -7.56 -5.23
C ALA A 254 16.34 -8.62 -5.51
N ARG A 255 15.55 -8.48 -6.57
CA ARG A 255 14.56 -9.50 -6.97
C ARG A 255 15.20 -10.86 -7.23
N HIS A 256 16.38 -10.90 -7.84
CA HIS A 256 17.11 -12.13 -8.12
C HIS A 256 17.71 -12.78 -6.86
N ARG A 257 18.01 -11.96 -5.85
CA ARG A 257 18.48 -12.37 -4.52
C ARG A 257 17.34 -12.57 -3.51
N ASN A 258 16.10 -12.48 -3.99
CA ASN A 258 14.89 -12.57 -3.18
C ASN A 258 14.81 -11.56 -2.02
N CYS A 259 15.42 -10.40 -2.20
CA CYS A 259 15.47 -9.33 -1.21
C CYS A 259 14.35 -8.31 -1.43
N GLY A 260 13.68 -7.91 -0.35
CA GLY A 260 12.74 -6.80 -0.30
C GLY A 260 13.45 -5.47 -0.05
N ILE A 261 13.19 -4.46 -0.87
CA ILE A 261 13.83 -3.14 -0.75
C ILE A 261 12.78 -2.10 -0.40
N ILE A 262 13.01 -1.40 0.70
CA ILE A 262 12.08 -0.42 1.25
C ILE A 262 12.80 0.89 1.45
N SER A 263 12.23 1.99 0.97
CA SER A 263 12.74 3.32 1.23
C SER A 263 11.69 4.19 1.91
N LEU A 264 12.10 4.95 2.91
CA LEU A 264 11.30 6.00 3.53
C LEU A 264 11.93 7.32 3.12
N GLN A 265 11.10 8.22 2.58
CA GLN A 265 11.56 9.50 2.06
C GLN A 265 10.57 10.61 2.38
N HIS A 266 11.08 11.83 2.55
CA HIS A 266 10.25 13.00 2.79
C HIS A 266 9.41 13.44 1.58
N THR A 267 9.92 13.22 0.36
CA THR A 267 9.26 13.70 -0.86
C THR A 267 9.60 12.84 -2.06
N TYR A 268 8.63 12.68 -2.96
CA TYR A 268 8.85 12.01 -4.26
C TYR A 268 9.43 12.96 -5.31
N SER A 269 9.45 14.27 -5.05
CA SER A 269 10.00 15.30 -5.95
C SER A 269 11.52 15.50 -5.81
N GLY A 270 12.25 14.50 -5.31
CA GLY A 270 13.71 14.53 -5.11
C GLY A 270 14.56 14.45 -6.41
N GLY A 271 13.94 14.62 -7.58
CA GLY A 271 14.60 14.57 -8.89
C GLY A 271 15.25 13.21 -9.18
N LYS A 272 16.54 13.21 -9.52
CA LYS A 272 17.28 11.99 -9.86
C LYS A 272 17.23 10.92 -8.76
N LYS A 273 17.17 11.32 -7.48
CA LYS A 273 17.16 10.40 -6.33
C LYS A 273 15.88 9.57 -6.22
N THR A 274 14.74 10.13 -6.66
CA THR A 274 13.43 9.46 -6.59
C THR A 274 13.05 8.77 -7.90
N SER A 275 13.55 9.25 -9.03
CA SER A 275 13.20 8.75 -10.38
C SER A 275 13.33 7.22 -10.54
N GLN A 276 14.46 6.64 -10.12
CA GLN A 276 14.67 5.19 -10.17
C GLN A 276 13.71 4.43 -9.23
N SER A 277 13.44 4.99 -8.05
CA SER A 277 12.51 4.40 -7.08
C SER A 277 11.11 4.30 -7.66
N LEU A 278 10.63 5.38 -8.29
CA LEU A 278 9.27 5.45 -8.84
C LEU A 278 9.03 4.46 -9.98
N GLN A 279 10.07 4.12 -10.74
CA GLN A 279 9.97 3.17 -11.86
C GLN A 279 10.15 1.70 -11.44
N SER A 280 10.90 1.43 -10.37
CA SER A 280 11.28 0.06 -9.99
C SER A 280 10.49 -0.50 -8.81
N ASN A 281 9.75 0.34 -8.08
CA ASN A 281 8.96 -0.10 -6.95
C ASN A 281 7.68 -0.80 -7.37
N SER A 282 7.37 -1.94 -6.74
CA SER A 282 6.08 -2.59 -6.89
C SER A 282 4.97 -1.82 -6.17
N LYS A 283 5.27 -1.17 -5.04
CA LYS A 283 4.31 -0.38 -4.26
C LYS A 283 4.82 1.03 -3.92
N ILE A 284 3.96 2.03 -3.98
CA ILE A 284 4.21 3.38 -3.46
C ILE A 284 3.19 3.69 -2.39
N ILE A 285 3.64 4.13 -1.21
CA ILE A 285 2.75 4.42 -0.08
C ILE A 285 2.80 5.91 0.22
N PHE A 286 1.62 6.53 0.26
CA PHE A 286 1.43 7.91 0.63
C PHE A 286 0.57 8.03 1.89
N PHE A 287 0.60 9.23 2.48
CA PHE A 287 -0.19 9.60 3.65
C PHE A 287 -1.04 10.83 3.30
N PRO A 288 -2.26 10.64 2.75
CA PRO A 288 -3.06 11.71 2.16
C PRO A 288 -3.34 12.88 3.10
N ARG A 289 -3.59 12.61 4.39
CA ARG A 289 -3.91 13.65 5.37
C ARG A 289 -2.78 14.66 5.58
N SER A 290 -1.53 14.19 5.54
CA SER A 290 -0.34 15.03 5.72
C SER A 290 0.27 15.51 4.41
N SER A 291 -0.12 14.93 3.27
CA SER A 291 0.56 15.16 1.98
C SER A 291 -0.40 15.23 0.78
N HIS A 292 -1.62 15.71 0.98
CA HIS A 292 -2.70 15.72 -0.02
C HIS A 292 -2.26 16.21 -1.40
N ALA A 293 -1.67 17.41 -1.50
CA ALA A 293 -1.24 17.98 -2.78
C ALA A 293 -0.20 17.12 -3.51
N ARG A 294 0.73 16.51 -2.76
CA ARG A 294 1.76 15.62 -3.30
C ARG A 294 1.14 14.32 -3.82
N CYS A 295 0.17 13.76 -3.10
CA CYS A 295 -0.55 12.57 -3.54
C CYS A 295 -1.29 12.83 -4.87
N VAL A 296 -2.05 13.94 -4.94
CA VAL A 296 -2.80 14.31 -6.17
C VAL A 296 -1.84 14.46 -7.35
N ARG A 297 -0.74 15.18 -7.15
CA ARG A 297 0.23 15.40 -8.22
C ARG A 297 0.91 14.10 -8.65
N PHE A 298 1.19 13.16 -7.73
CA PHE A 298 1.70 11.84 -8.11
C PHE A 298 0.71 11.08 -9.00
N LEU A 299 -0.58 11.03 -8.64
CA LEU A 299 -1.60 10.36 -9.45
C LEU A 299 -1.75 10.97 -10.84
N VAL A 300 -1.63 12.29 -10.96
CA VAL A 300 -1.70 12.98 -12.25
C VAL A 300 -0.44 12.75 -13.09
N ASP A 301 0.74 13.00 -12.50
CA ASP A 301 2.01 13.00 -13.24
C ASP A 301 2.47 11.57 -13.61
N HIS A 302 2.19 10.57 -12.77
CA HIS A 302 2.71 9.21 -12.93
C HIS A 302 1.65 8.17 -13.32
N LEU A 303 0.39 8.36 -12.93
CA LEU A 303 -0.70 7.44 -13.28
C LEU A 303 -1.67 8.03 -14.31
N GLN A 304 -1.43 9.27 -14.76
CA GLN A 304 -2.20 9.95 -15.82
C GLN A 304 -3.69 10.14 -15.50
N LEU A 305 -4.06 10.15 -14.22
CA LEU A 305 -5.42 10.47 -13.80
C LEU A 305 -5.76 11.93 -14.10
N LYS A 306 -7.03 12.21 -14.38
CA LYS A 306 -7.49 13.60 -14.51
C LYS A 306 -7.42 14.30 -13.15
N ILE A 307 -7.12 15.59 -13.14
CA ILE A 307 -6.99 16.37 -11.89
C ILE A 307 -8.23 16.24 -10.97
N PRO A 308 -9.48 16.35 -11.46
CA PRO A 308 -10.66 16.22 -10.60
C PRO A 308 -10.78 14.82 -9.98
N GLU A 309 -10.49 13.79 -10.76
CA GLU A 309 -10.52 12.38 -10.36
C GLU A 309 -9.46 12.10 -9.29
N ALA A 310 -8.21 12.51 -9.53
CA ALA A 310 -7.13 12.38 -8.55
C ALA A 310 -7.46 13.11 -7.23
N LYS A 311 -8.05 14.31 -7.29
CA LYS A 311 -8.49 15.03 -6.09
C LYS A 311 -9.58 14.29 -5.33
N ALA A 312 -10.59 13.77 -6.04
CA ALA A 312 -11.67 13.00 -5.42
C ALA A 312 -11.13 11.73 -4.74
N LEU A 313 -10.26 11.00 -5.43
CA LEU A 313 -9.65 9.78 -4.93
C LEU A 313 -8.83 10.04 -3.66
N VAL A 314 -7.91 11.00 -3.69
CA VAL A 314 -7.06 11.33 -2.52
C VAL A 314 -7.89 11.79 -1.33
N ARG A 315 -8.96 12.59 -1.55
CA ARG A 315 -9.87 13.00 -0.48
C ARG A 315 -10.59 11.80 0.15
N ARG A 316 -11.12 10.90 -0.68
CA ARG A 316 -11.81 9.68 -0.23
C ARG A 316 -10.86 8.79 0.59
N PHE A 317 -9.67 8.50 0.07
CA PHE A 317 -8.67 7.71 0.77
C PHE A 317 -8.23 8.35 2.09
N GLY A 318 -8.03 9.67 2.10
CA GLY A 318 -7.69 10.42 3.31
C GLY A 318 -8.81 10.49 4.35
N ALA A 319 -10.08 10.46 3.94
CA ALA A 319 -11.20 10.39 4.87
C ALA A 319 -11.27 9.02 5.54
N LEU A 320 -11.08 7.94 4.77
CA LEU A 320 -11.24 6.57 5.26
C LEU A 320 -10.09 6.09 6.16
N ASP A 321 -8.85 6.45 5.84
CA ASP A 321 -7.66 6.04 6.59
C ASP A 321 -6.49 7.05 6.46
N ARG A 322 -5.38 6.82 7.17
CA ARG A 322 -4.16 7.64 7.17
C ARG A 322 -3.26 7.38 5.97
N HIS A 323 -3.27 6.16 5.43
CA HIS A 323 -2.34 5.73 4.39
C HIS A 323 -3.09 5.42 3.09
N MET A 324 -2.35 5.41 1.99
CA MET A 324 -2.82 5.07 0.65
C MET A 324 -1.70 4.30 -0.04
N VAL A 325 -1.89 3.01 -0.25
CA VAL A 325 -0.98 2.13 -0.99
C VAL A 325 -1.38 2.15 -2.45
N ILE A 326 -0.41 2.41 -3.32
CA ILE A 326 -0.56 2.36 -4.77
C ILE A 326 0.24 1.14 -5.26
N SER A 327 -0.44 0.21 -5.91
CA SER A 327 0.19 -0.86 -6.67
C SER A 327 0.63 -0.33 -8.03
N MET A 328 1.93 -0.38 -8.31
CA MET A 328 2.50 0.06 -9.60
C MET A 328 2.54 -1.08 -10.62
N PHE A 329 2.49 -2.33 -10.17
CA PHE A 329 2.44 -3.50 -11.04
C PHE A 329 0.99 -3.89 -11.31
N SER A 330 0.76 -4.51 -12.47
CA SER A 330 -0.57 -4.99 -12.87
C SER A 330 -1.14 -5.98 -11.85
N PRO A 331 -2.39 -5.81 -11.40
CA PRO A 331 -3.26 -4.68 -11.68
C PRO A 331 -2.83 -3.40 -10.94
N VAL A 332 -2.83 -2.27 -11.66
CA VAL A 332 -2.61 -0.97 -11.04
C VAL A 332 -3.84 -0.62 -10.21
N CYS A 333 -3.66 -0.49 -8.90
CA CYS A 333 -4.76 -0.23 -7.98
C CYS A 333 -4.30 0.62 -6.81
N VAL A 334 -5.26 1.22 -6.11
CA VAL A 334 -5.03 2.00 -4.88
C VAL A 334 -5.85 1.39 -3.77
N PHE A 335 -5.26 1.20 -2.59
CA PHE A 335 -6.00 0.73 -1.42
C PHE A 335 -5.49 1.30 -0.09
N ASN A 336 -6.34 1.24 0.92
CA ASN A 336 -6.02 1.46 2.33
C ASN A 336 -6.76 0.39 3.15
N SER A 337 -6.82 0.51 4.48
CA SER A 337 -7.49 -0.49 5.32
C SER A 337 -8.97 -0.74 5.00
N LYS A 338 -9.68 0.21 4.37
CA LYS A 338 -11.14 0.15 4.19
C LYS A 338 -11.61 0.15 2.75
N TYR A 339 -10.75 0.49 1.81
CA TYR A 339 -11.17 0.72 0.44
C TYR A 339 -10.07 0.36 -0.54
N LEU A 340 -10.47 -0.31 -1.61
CA LEU A 340 -9.66 -0.72 -2.74
C LEU A 340 -10.35 -0.21 -4.01
N HIS A 341 -9.55 0.36 -4.91
CA HIS A 341 -9.99 0.93 -6.17
C HIS A 341 -9.02 0.56 -7.29
N LEU A 342 -9.53 -0.06 -8.35
CA LEU A 342 -8.79 -0.44 -9.54
C LEU A 342 -8.69 0.76 -10.51
N LEU A 343 -7.46 1.14 -10.88
CA LEU A 343 -7.17 2.29 -11.74
C LEU A 343 -7.30 1.97 -13.24
#